data_AF-T0IS16-F1
#
_entry.id   AF-T0IS16-F1
#
_cell.length_a   1.000
_cell.length_b   1.000
_cell.length_c   1.000
_cell.angle_alpha   90.00
_cell.angle_beta   90.00
_cell.angle_gamma   90.00
#
_symmetry.space_group_name_H-M   'P 1'
#
loop_
_entity.id
_entity.type
_entity.pdbx_description
1 polymer ?
#
loop_
_entity_poly.entity_id
_entity_poly.type
_entity_poly.pdbx_seq_one_letter_code
_entity_poly.pdbx_strand_id
1 'polypeptide(L)'
;MRRYIVIGRLKHSFQRGWEGKINTLTLRRQIRLVPNDDRGSSHAPASRITLGWQHIEKAWESETCKQPSRTYLHLPIEDPHCPLDAFLFPDADADCASLIMDCGRKAPSGHPTREDSDG
;
A
#
# COMPACT_ATOMS: atom_id res chain seq x y z
N MET A 1 2.79 18.59 -8.47
CA MET A 1 4.08 18.03 -8.02
C MET A 1 3.75 16.85 -7.11
N ARG A 2 4.22 15.63 -7.41
CA ARG A 2 3.99 14.48 -6.51
C ARG A 2 4.86 14.65 -5.26
N ARG A 3 4.30 14.37 -4.08
CA ARG A 3 5.02 14.47 -2.81
C ARG A 3 4.97 13.13 -2.12
N TYR A 4 6.14 12.54 -1.94
CA TYR A 4 6.29 11.26 -1.28
C TYR A 4 6.79 11.47 0.15
N ILE A 5 6.19 10.77 1.10
CA ILE A 5 6.61 10.81 2.51
C ILE A 5 6.77 9.39 3.04
N VAL A 6 7.77 9.16 3.88
CA VAL A 6 7.94 7.89 4.59
C VAL A 6 6.94 7.84 5.74
N ILE A 7 6.07 6.85 5.74
CA ILE A 7 5.02 6.66 6.74
C ILE A 7 5.26 5.44 7.64
N GLY A 8 6.29 4.65 7.34
CA GLY A 8 6.64 3.50 8.17
C GLY A 8 7.98 2.89 7.77
N ARG A 9 8.60 2.21 8.73
CA ARG A 9 9.68 1.26 8.48
C ARG A 9 9.19 -0.11 8.93
N LEU A 10 9.20 -1.05 8.00
CA LEU A 10 8.79 -2.42 8.24
C LEU A 10 10.04 -3.29 8.35
N LYS A 11 9.92 -4.35 9.11
CA LYS A 11 10.93 -5.40 9.22
C LYS A 11 10.42 -6.67 8.59
N HIS A 12 11.34 -7.52 8.18
CA HIS A 12 10.97 -8.86 7.74
C HIS A 12 10.28 -9.61 8.88
N SER A 13 9.15 -10.24 8.58
CA SER A 13 8.38 -11.04 9.53
C SER A 13 8.80 -12.51 9.45
N PHE A 14 8.50 -13.28 10.49
CA PHE A 14 8.78 -14.72 10.50
C PHE A 14 8.06 -15.49 9.37
N GLN A 15 6.92 -14.97 8.89
CA GLN A 15 6.10 -15.60 7.84
C GLN A 15 6.50 -15.16 6.41
N ARG A 16 7.78 -14.87 6.18
CA ARG A 16 8.32 -14.40 4.87
C ARG A 16 7.69 -13.11 4.31
N GLY A 17 7.01 -12.37 5.17
CA GLY A 17 6.34 -11.11 4.83
C GLY A 17 6.99 -9.90 5.51
N TRP A 18 6.25 -8.81 5.62
CA TRP A 18 6.71 -7.58 6.26
C TRP A 18 5.79 -7.18 7.40
N GLU A 19 6.34 -6.66 8.49
CA GLU A 19 5.53 -6.12 9.59
C GLU A 19 6.11 -4.83 10.18
N GLY A 20 5.24 -3.97 10.68
CA GLY A 20 5.63 -2.70 11.25
C GLY A 20 4.43 -1.85 11.63
N LYS A 21 4.61 -0.52 11.59
CA LYS A 21 3.54 0.44 11.87
C LYS A 21 3.46 1.49 10.77
N ILE A 22 2.24 1.78 10.35
CA ILE A 22 1.93 3.00 9.61
C ILE A 22 1.72 4.12 10.61
N ASN A 23 2.43 5.22 10.41
CA ASN A 23 2.33 6.45 11.17
C ASN A 23 2.09 7.62 10.21
N THR A 24 0.86 8.10 10.22
CA THR A 24 0.43 9.33 9.55
C THR A 24 -0.24 10.24 10.59
N LEU A 25 -0.72 11.41 10.16
CA LEU A 25 -1.44 12.32 11.05
C LEU A 25 -2.73 11.67 11.62
N THR A 26 -3.48 10.96 10.77
CA THR A 26 -4.81 10.42 11.08
C THR A 26 -4.83 8.91 11.30
N LEU A 27 -3.82 8.18 10.82
CA LEU A 27 -3.73 6.72 10.89
C LEU A 27 -2.45 6.29 11.59
N ARG A 28 -2.60 5.61 12.74
CA ARG A 28 -1.51 4.96 13.49
C ARG A 28 -1.89 3.51 13.77
N ARG A 29 -1.43 2.58 12.95
CA ARG A 29 -1.86 1.17 13.01
C ARG A 29 -0.71 0.21 12.69
N GLN A 30 -0.76 -0.96 13.33
CA GLN A 30 0.11 -2.08 13.00
C GLN A 30 -0.23 -2.57 11.59
N ILE A 31 0.76 -2.76 10.74
CA ILE A 31 0.57 -3.34 9.40
C ILE A 31 1.36 -4.64 9.32
N ARG A 32 0.75 -5.66 8.71
CA ARG A 32 1.44 -6.89 8.35
C ARG A 32 1.06 -7.31 6.93
N LEU A 33 2.07 -7.57 6.13
CA LEU A 33 1.98 -8.14 4.80
C LEU A 33 2.38 -9.61 4.91
N VAL A 34 1.52 -10.51 4.47
CA VAL A 34 1.80 -11.95 4.43
C VAL A 34 1.86 -12.37 2.96
N PRO A 35 2.89 -13.10 2.50
CA PRO A 35 2.94 -13.61 1.14
C PRO A 35 1.68 -14.39 0.81
N ASN A 36 1.18 -14.19 -0.41
CA ASN A 36 0.09 -14.99 -0.91
C ASN A 36 0.68 -16.22 -1.60
N ASP A 37 0.52 -17.39 -1.00
CA ASP A 37 1.00 -18.67 -1.56
C ASP A 37 0.09 -19.19 -2.68
N ASP A 38 -1.18 -18.73 -2.71
CA ASP A 38 -2.14 -19.04 -3.77
C ASP A 38 -2.01 -18.06 -4.93
N ARG A 39 -0.97 -18.26 -5.75
CA ARG A 39 -0.68 -17.45 -6.95
C ARG A 39 -1.19 -18.13 -8.24
N GLY A 40 -2.36 -18.74 -8.20
CA GLY A 40 -2.93 -19.49 -9.34
C GLY A 40 -3.26 -18.66 -10.60
N SER A 41 -3.16 -17.33 -10.55
CA SER A 41 -3.39 -16.45 -11.72
C SER A 41 -2.35 -15.32 -11.79
N SER A 42 -2.11 -14.78 -12.98
CA SER A 42 -1.18 -13.65 -13.20
C SER A 42 -1.61 -12.36 -12.49
N HIS A 43 -2.89 -12.22 -12.16
CA HIS A 43 -3.44 -11.09 -11.41
C HIS A 43 -3.56 -11.37 -9.91
N ALA A 44 -3.13 -12.55 -9.46
CA ALA A 44 -3.12 -12.88 -8.04
C ALA A 44 -2.21 -11.89 -7.29
N PRO A 45 -2.65 -11.44 -6.11
CA PRO A 45 -1.84 -10.54 -5.31
C PRO A 45 -0.57 -11.26 -4.85
N ALA A 46 0.52 -10.50 -4.73
CA ALA A 46 1.78 -10.99 -4.20
C ALA A 46 1.73 -11.17 -2.68
N SER A 47 0.99 -10.32 -1.98
CA SER A 47 0.80 -10.39 -0.52
C SER A 47 -0.60 -9.97 -0.10
N ARG A 48 -1.04 -10.47 1.06
CA ARG A 48 -2.26 -10.05 1.75
C ARG A 48 -1.90 -9.09 2.87
N ILE A 49 -2.68 -8.02 3.01
CA ILE A 49 -2.42 -6.93 3.95
C ILE A 49 -3.42 -7.01 5.09
N THR A 50 -2.90 -6.90 6.31
CA THR A 50 -3.68 -6.71 7.53
C THR A 50 -3.29 -5.40 8.18
N LEU A 51 -4.29 -4.63 8.61
CA LEU A 51 -4.13 -3.39 9.34
C LEU A 51 -4.78 -3.54 10.72
N GLY A 52 -3.94 -3.79 11.73
CA GLY A 52 -4.39 -4.28 13.02
C GLY A 52 -5.06 -5.64 12.87
N TRP A 53 -6.38 -5.67 13.01
CA TRP A 53 -7.21 -6.88 13.02
C TRP A 53 -8.04 -7.01 11.74
N GLN A 54 -8.03 -5.97 10.90
CA GLN A 54 -8.81 -5.90 9.68
C GLN A 54 -7.99 -6.48 8.52
N HIS A 55 -8.61 -7.40 7.78
CA HIS A 55 -8.12 -7.79 6.46
C HIS A 55 -8.65 -6.77 5.48
N ILE A 56 -7.76 -5.89 5.02
CA ILE A 56 -8.21 -4.79 4.18
C ILE A 56 -7.87 -5.12 2.72
N GLU A 57 -6.62 -5.51 2.43
CA GLU A 57 -6.13 -5.35 1.06
C GLU A 57 -5.20 -6.44 0.53
N LYS A 58 -4.92 -6.29 -0.76
CA LYS A 58 -3.99 -7.05 -1.58
C LYS A 58 -2.81 -6.15 -1.95
N ALA A 59 -1.61 -6.71 -2.04
CA ALA A 59 -0.42 -6.01 -2.53
C ALA A 59 0.08 -6.68 -3.81
N TRP A 60 0.61 -5.90 -4.74
CA TRP A 60 1.17 -6.38 -6.00
C TRP A 60 2.64 -6.00 -6.13
N GLU A 61 3.44 -6.89 -6.71
CA GLU A 61 4.82 -6.59 -7.10
C GLU A 61 4.78 -5.65 -8.32
N SER A 62 5.65 -4.65 -8.32
CA SER A 62 5.77 -3.66 -9.40
C SER A 62 7.19 -3.11 -9.47
N GLU A 63 7.53 -2.44 -10.57
CA GLU A 63 8.87 -1.93 -10.81
C GLU A 63 8.85 -0.46 -11.18
N THR A 64 9.86 0.29 -10.76
CA THR A 64 9.97 1.72 -11.11
C THR A 64 10.39 1.88 -12.57
N CYS A 65 9.81 2.85 -13.27
CA CYS A 65 10.19 3.16 -14.65
C CYS A 65 11.58 3.82 -14.82
N LYS A 66 12.23 4.23 -13.73
CA LYS A 66 13.56 4.85 -13.74
C LYS A 66 14.65 3.77 -13.70
N GLN A 67 15.76 3.99 -14.42
CA GLN A 67 16.93 3.10 -14.39
C GLN A 67 17.96 3.55 -13.32
N PRO A 68 18.53 2.62 -12.53
CA PRO A 68 18.17 1.20 -12.46
C PRO A 68 16.78 1.00 -11.85
N SER A 69 16.00 0.07 -12.41
CA SER A 69 14.66 -0.26 -11.91
C SER A 69 14.76 -0.83 -10.50
N ARG A 70 13.80 -0.45 -9.65
CA ARG A 70 13.65 -0.99 -8.30
C ARG A 70 12.31 -1.67 -8.19
N THR A 71 12.31 -2.90 -7.69
CA THR A 71 11.10 -3.63 -7.34
C THR A 71 10.51 -3.07 -6.05
N TYR A 72 9.19 -2.99 -5.98
CA TYR A 72 8.45 -2.58 -4.79
C TYR A 72 7.12 -3.34 -4.72
N LEU A 73 6.50 -3.32 -3.54
CA LEU A 73 5.10 -3.72 -3.39
C LEU A 73 4.22 -2.48 -3.44
N HIS A 74 3.22 -2.49 -4.29
CA HIS A 74 2.16 -1.49 -4.33
C HIS A 74 1.01 -1.90 -3.40
N LEU A 75 0.63 -1.00 -2.50
CA LEU A 75 -0.39 -1.19 -1.47
C LEU A 75 -1.48 -0.10 -1.64
N PRO A 76 -2.46 -0.31 -2.52
CA PRO A 76 -3.66 0.53 -2.52
C PRO A 76 -4.49 0.18 -1.29
N ILE A 77 -4.76 1.17 -0.44
CA ILE A 77 -5.64 1.04 0.72
C ILE A 77 -6.89 1.87 0.43
N GLU A 78 -7.98 1.18 0.12
CA GLU A 78 -9.27 1.77 -0.22
C GLU A 78 -10.14 1.93 1.03
N ASP A 79 -9.62 2.66 2.02
CA ASP A 79 -10.39 2.99 3.22
C ASP A 79 -11.31 4.20 2.94
N PRO A 80 -12.64 4.10 3.17
CA PRO A 80 -13.58 5.19 2.89
C PRO A 80 -13.27 6.50 3.63
N HIS A 81 -12.59 6.44 4.77
CA HIS A 81 -12.29 7.59 5.62
C HIS A 81 -10.87 8.12 5.41
N CYS A 82 -9.93 7.28 4.97
CA CYS A 82 -8.52 7.62 4.77
C CYS A 82 -7.87 6.76 3.66
N PRO A 83 -8.24 6.96 2.39
CA PRO A 83 -7.64 6.20 1.29
C PRO A 83 -6.15 6.53 1.19
N LEU A 84 -5.32 5.51 1.05
CA LEU A 84 -3.87 5.62 1.10
C LEU A 84 -3.25 4.86 -0.07
N ASP A 85 -2.44 5.55 -0.87
CA ASP A 85 -1.67 4.95 -1.96
C ASP A 85 -0.22 4.82 -1.51
N ALA A 86 0.18 3.60 -1.15
CA ALA A 86 1.45 3.34 -0.50
C ALA A 86 2.33 2.36 -1.30
N PHE A 87 3.63 2.50 -1.12
CA PHE A 87 4.65 1.74 -1.83
C PHE A 87 5.70 1.26 -0.82
N LEU A 88 5.93 -0.04 -0.76
CA LEU A 88 6.94 -0.64 0.12
C LEU A 88 8.19 -0.96 -0.69
N PHE A 89 9.29 -0.32 -0.34
CA PHE A 89 10.60 -0.55 -0.93
C PHE A 89 11.49 -1.29 0.07
N PRO A 90 11.92 -2.53 -0.23
CA PRO A 90 12.98 -3.18 0.53
C PRO A 90 14.26 -2.34 0.48
N ASP A 91 14.92 -2.21 1.63
CA ASP A 91 16.23 -1.59 1.72
C ASP A 91 17.32 -2.56 1.20
N ALA A 92 18.53 -2.06 0.95
CA ALA A 92 19.61 -2.85 0.33
C ALA A 92 19.98 -4.11 1.13
N ASP A 93 19.89 -4.06 2.45
CA ASP A 93 20.23 -5.16 3.36
C ASP A 93 19.07 -6.16 3.54
N ALA A 94 17.92 -5.94 2.89
CA ALA A 94 16.72 -6.79 2.88
C ALA A 94 16.05 -7.09 4.24
N ASP A 95 16.62 -6.68 5.38
CA ASP A 95 16.00 -6.85 6.70
C ASP A 95 14.93 -5.79 7.02
N CYS A 96 15.03 -4.63 6.37
CA CYS A 96 14.13 -3.49 6.53
C CYS A 96 13.52 -3.07 5.20
N ALA A 97 12.37 -2.42 5.27
CA ALA A 97 11.72 -1.81 4.14
C ALA A 97 11.10 -0.47 4.52
N SER A 98 11.16 0.48 3.59
CA SER A 98 10.56 1.80 3.73
C SER A 98 9.17 1.81 3.09
N LEU A 99 8.15 2.14 3.88
CA LEU A 99 6.78 2.35 3.40
C LEU A 99 6.56 3.83 3.12
N ILE A 100 6.25 4.14 1.87
CA ILE A 100 6.16 5.50 1.34
C ILE A 100 4.72 5.76 0.87
N MET A 101 4.16 6.91 1.20
CA MET A 101 2.85 7.38 0.75
C MET A 101 3.02 8.48 -0.31
N ASP A 102 2.21 8.45 -1.38
CA ASP A 102 1.99 9.64 -2.22
C ASP A 102 0.89 10.52 -1.61
N CYS A 103 1.28 11.65 -1.02
CA CYS A 103 0.36 12.64 -0.45
C CYS A 103 0.07 13.81 -1.41
N GLY A 104 0.48 13.69 -2.68
CA GLY A 104 0.27 14.70 -3.71
C GLY A 104 -1.04 14.58 -4.48
N ARG A 105 -2.00 13.75 -4.03
CA ARG A 105 -3.26 13.52 -4.77
C ARG A 105 -4.01 14.85 -4.99
N LYS A 106 -4.29 15.17 -6.26
CA LYS A 106 -5.42 16.03 -6.59
C LYS A 106 -6.68 15.31 -6.11
N ALA A 107 -7.62 16.04 -5.51
CA ALA A 107 -8.96 15.54 -5.26
C ALA A 107 -9.50 14.88 -6.55
N PRO A 108 -10.29 13.78 -6.45
CA PRO A 108 -10.93 13.22 -7.63
C PRO A 108 -11.72 14.35 -8.31
N SER A 109 -11.31 14.73 -9.51
CA SER A 109 -12.07 15.66 -10.34
C SER A 109 -13.28 14.92 -10.87
N GLY A 110 -14.35 14.89 -10.08
CA GLY A 110 -15.60 14.21 -10.40
C GLY A 110 -16.71 14.73 -9.51
N HIS A 111 -17.43 15.71 -10.03
CA HIS A 111 -18.66 16.29 -9.51
C HIS A 111 -19.69 15.18 -9.18
N PRO A 112 -20.40 15.20 -8.04
CA PRO A 112 -21.57 14.35 -7.87
C PRO A 112 -22.68 14.89 -8.78
N THR A 113 -22.93 14.25 -9.91
CA THR A 113 -24.21 14.44 -10.60
C THR A 113 -25.27 13.76 -9.76
N ARG A 114 -25.93 14.56 -8.94
CA ARG A 114 -27.19 14.22 -8.27
C ARG A 114 -28.30 14.32 -9.30
N GLU A 115 -28.35 13.36 -10.21
CA GLU A 115 -29.49 13.16 -11.12
C GLU A 115 -29.74 11.66 -11.17
N ASP A 116 -30.46 11.17 -10.16
CA ASP A 116 -31.31 9.97 -10.19
C ASP A 116 -32.19 10.07 -8.95
N SER A 117 -33.03 11.10 -8.95
CA SER A 117 -34.12 11.31 -8.00
C SER A 117 -35.23 12.06 -8.73
N ASP A 118 -35.72 11.50 -9.83
CA ASP A 118 -37.11 11.62 -10.30
C ASP A 118 -37.33 10.66 -11.47
N GLY A 119 -38.30 9.77 -11.34
CA GLY A 119 -38.64 8.72 -12.31
C GLY A 119 -39.47 7.63 -11.68
#